data_AF-A0A081I1C4-F1
#
_entry.id   AF-A0A081I1C4-F1
#
_cell.length_a   1.000
_cell.length_b   1.000
_cell.length_c   1.000
_cell.angle_alpha   90.00
_cell.angle_beta   90.00
_cell.angle_gamma   90.00
#
_symmetry.space_group_name_H-M   'P 1'
#
loop_
_entity.id
_entity.type
_entity.pdbx_description
1 polymer ?
#
loop_
_entity_poly.entity_id
_entity_poly.type
_entity_poly.pdbx_seq_one_letter_code
_entity_poly.pdbx_strand_id
1 'polypeptide(L)'
;MACTAGCRRTPRRNWSVARGAIAAVAVDVRPDSLTYGDHVMVQLSADDQRTLFLPPYVAYGFQTQVDDTEVTFHVSGQYAMADEQGIRWDDPEFGISWPIPVTVISEQDASWPSRKSRLAPIEQVASCVSR
;
A
#
# COMPACT_ATOMS: atom_id res chain seq x y z
N MET A 1 -0.95 -0.66 7.34
CA MET A 1 -1.15 -0.57 5.88
C MET A 1 -1.11 0.90 5.53
N ALA A 2 -0.27 1.30 4.58
CA ALA A 2 0.00 2.70 4.28
C ALA A 2 -0.58 3.10 2.91
N CYS A 3 -1.16 4.29 2.86
CA CYS A 3 -1.72 4.91 1.66
C CYS A 3 -1.27 6.36 1.59
N THR A 4 -0.41 6.71 0.64
CA THR A 4 -0.08 8.13 0.43
C THR A 4 -1.27 8.82 -0.24
N ALA A 5 -2.12 9.44 0.56
CA ALA A 5 -3.23 10.26 0.10
C ALA A 5 -2.98 11.69 0.59
N GLY A 6 -2.95 12.65 -0.33
CA GLY A 6 -2.75 14.08 -0.02
C GLY A 6 -1.63 14.76 -0.81
N CYS A 7 -0.72 14.02 -1.44
CA CYS A 7 0.35 14.64 -2.23
C CYS A 7 -0.09 14.89 -3.68
N ARG A 8 0.04 16.12 -4.19
CA ARG A 8 -0.24 16.51 -5.60
C ARG A 8 0.55 15.71 -6.65
N ARG A 9 1.57 14.95 -6.22
CA ARG A 9 2.35 14.01 -7.02
C ARG A 9 2.61 12.75 -6.19
N THR A 10 1.57 11.97 -5.89
CA THR A 10 1.76 10.69 -5.19
C THR A 10 2.81 9.85 -5.90
N PRO A 11 3.92 9.50 -5.22
CA PRO A 11 5.04 8.87 -5.87
C PRO A 11 4.69 7.44 -6.26
N ARG A 12 5.20 7.03 -7.41
CA ARG A 12 5.16 5.64 -7.84
C ARG A 12 6.08 4.84 -6.93
N ARG A 13 5.67 3.61 -6.63
CA ARG A 13 6.46 2.70 -5.82
C ARG A 13 6.68 1.41 -6.55
N ASN A 14 7.85 0.82 -6.32
CA ASN A 14 8.12 -0.55 -6.75
C ASN A 14 8.65 -1.33 -5.55
N TRP A 15 8.31 -2.62 -5.48
CA TRP A 15 8.75 -3.53 -4.42
C TRP A 15 9.40 -4.75 -5.03
N SER A 16 10.58 -5.08 -4.54
CA SER A 16 11.28 -6.32 -4.85
C SER A 16 11.80 -6.96 -3.56
N VAL A 17 12.00 -8.27 -3.59
CA VAL A 17 12.50 -9.04 -2.46
C VAL A 17 13.92 -9.47 -2.76
N ALA A 18 14.87 -9.07 -1.92
CA ALA A 18 16.28 -9.43 -2.06
C ALA A 18 16.60 -10.75 -1.35
N ARG A 19 15.90 -11.03 -0.24
CA ARG A 19 15.97 -12.29 0.51
C ARG A 19 14.61 -12.63 1.10
N GLY A 20 14.24 -13.91 1.13
CA GLY A 20 13.00 -14.38 1.74
C GLY A 20 11.77 -14.20 0.84
N ALA A 21 10.61 -13.94 1.44
CA ALA A 21 9.33 -13.85 0.75
C ALA A 21 8.31 -12.97 1.47
N ILE A 22 7.48 -12.27 0.70
CA ILE A 22 6.38 -11.45 1.20
C ILE A 22 5.07 -11.76 0.47
N ALA A 23 3.96 -11.57 1.16
CA ALA A 23 2.65 -11.39 0.56
C ALA A 23 2.33 -9.89 0.55
N ALA A 24 2.41 -9.28 -0.62
CA ALA A 24 2.07 -7.88 -0.85
C ALA A 24 0.60 -7.74 -1.23
N VAL A 25 -0.09 -6.75 -0.67
CA VAL A 25 -1.48 -6.43 -1.00
C VAL A 25 -1.55 -4.99 -1.53
N ALA A 26 -2.34 -4.81 -2.58
CA ALA A 26 -2.68 -3.53 -3.17
C ALA A 26 -4.20 -3.37 -3.12
N VAL A 27 -4.68 -2.26 -2.57
CA VAL A 27 -6.09 -1.95 -2.38
C VAL A 27 -6.44 -0.69 -3.16
N ASP A 28 -7.48 -0.77 -3.98
CA ASP A 28 -7.94 0.39 -4.72
C ASP A 28 -8.73 1.33 -3.81
N VAL A 29 -8.19 2.54 -3.64
CA VAL A 29 -8.80 3.59 -2.81
C VAL A 29 -9.10 4.85 -3.62
N ARG A 30 -9.16 4.73 -4.95
CA ARG A 30 -9.50 5.84 -5.86
C ARG A 30 -11.02 6.05 -5.90
N PRO A 31 -11.57 7.19 -5.45
CA PRO A 31 -13.02 7.39 -5.31
C PRO A 31 -13.83 7.14 -6.59
N ASP A 32 -13.24 7.41 -7.75
CA ASP A 32 -13.91 7.28 -9.05
C ASP A 32 -13.69 5.91 -9.72
N SER A 33 -13.04 4.95 -9.03
CA SER A 33 -12.74 3.63 -9.59
C SER A 33 -13.91 2.67 -9.47
N LEU A 34 -14.14 1.87 -10.52
CA LEU A 34 -15.14 0.79 -10.51
C LEU A 34 -14.76 -0.36 -9.57
N THR A 35 -13.47 -0.52 -9.28
CA THR A 35 -12.93 -1.53 -8.37
C THR A 35 -12.60 -0.95 -7.00
N TYR A 36 -13.19 0.19 -6.63
CA TYR A 36 -12.93 0.83 -5.35
C TYR A 36 -13.27 -0.10 -4.17
N GLY A 37 -12.30 -0.30 -3.27
CA GLY A 37 -12.41 -1.25 -2.16
C GLY A 37 -11.92 -2.66 -2.50
N ASP A 38 -11.77 -3.00 -3.78
CA ASP A 38 -11.18 -4.28 -4.16
C ASP A 38 -9.68 -4.29 -3.88
N HIS A 39 -9.16 -5.49 -3.65
CA HIS A 39 -7.74 -5.71 -3.40
C HIS A 39 -7.18 -6.87 -4.21
N VAL A 40 -5.88 -6.80 -4.47
CA VAL A 40 -5.12 -7.88 -5.08
C VAL A 40 -3.97 -8.24 -4.15
N MET A 41 -3.79 -9.53 -3.90
CA MET A 41 -2.64 -10.07 -3.18
C MET A 41 -1.67 -10.75 -4.14
N VAL A 42 -0.38 -10.44 -3.99
CA VAL A 42 0.71 -10.95 -4.82
C VAL A 42 1.80 -11.47 -3.89
N GLN A 43 2.22 -12.71 -4.10
CA GLN A 43 3.41 -13.24 -3.45
C GLN A 43 4.65 -12.83 -4.25
N LEU A 44 5.65 -12.33 -3.53
CA LEU A 44 6.97 -12.01 -4.07
C LEU A 44 8.01 -12.76 -3.24
N SER A 45 8.95 -13.40 -3.91
CA SER A 45 10.10 -14.05 -3.28
C SER A 45 11.41 -13.60 -3.94
N ALA A 46 12.53 -13.89 -3.28
CA ALA A 46 13.85 -13.67 -3.86
C ALA A 46 14.06 -14.52 -5.14
N ASP A 47 13.42 -15.68 -5.24
CA ASP A 47 13.53 -16.59 -6.39
C ASP A 47 12.74 -16.10 -7.61
N ASP A 48 11.63 -15.39 -7.40
CA ASP A 48 10.73 -14.99 -8.48
C ASP A 48 11.32 -13.88 -9.37
N GLN A 49 12.31 -13.13 -8.90
CA GLN A 49 12.88 -11.93 -9.56
C GLN A 49 11.82 -10.91 -10.01
N ARG A 50 10.62 -10.97 -9.42
CA ARG A 50 9.50 -10.10 -9.74
C ARG A 50 9.59 -8.81 -8.95
N THR A 51 9.16 -7.73 -9.59
CA THR A 51 8.97 -6.44 -8.95
C THR A 51 7.51 -6.05 -9.06
N LEU A 52 6.86 -5.77 -7.94
CA LEU A 52 5.49 -5.24 -7.94
C LEU A 52 5.54 -3.72 -8.14
N PHE A 53 4.89 -3.25 -9.19
CA PHE A 53 4.71 -1.82 -9.43
C PHE A 53 3.36 -1.36 -8.85
N LEU A 54 3.42 -0.38 -7.95
CA LEU A 54 2.24 0.22 -7.32
C LEU A 54 1.98 1.60 -7.94
N PRO A 55 0.82 1.78 -8.60
CA PRO A 55 0.47 3.08 -9.15
C PRO A 55 0.12 4.07 -8.03
N PRO A 56 0.10 5.38 -8.34
CA PRO A 56 -0.36 6.41 -7.41
C PRO A 56 -1.78 6.12 -6.91
N TYR A 57 -2.08 6.55 -5.68
CA TYR A 57 -3.42 6.51 -5.08
C TYR A 57 -3.98 5.10 -4.83
N VAL A 58 -3.10 4.11 -4.72
CA VAL A 58 -3.42 2.75 -4.26
C VAL A 58 -2.85 2.57 -2.87
N ALA A 59 -3.67 2.08 -1.95
CA ALA A 59 -3.21 1.72 -0.61
C ALA A 59 -2.47 0.39 -0.68
N TYR A 60 -1.44 0.21 0.13
CA TYR A 60 -0.59 -0.95 0.04
C TYR A 60 -0.11 -1.42 1.41
N GLY A 61 0.20 -2.71 1.49
CA GLY A 61 0.83 -3.32 2.66
C GLY A 61 1.50 -4.63 2.25
N PHE A 62 2.32 -5.19 3.13
CA PHE A 62 2.87 -6.52 2.92
C PHE A 62 3.05 -7.25 4.25
N GLN A 63 3.10 -8.57 4.18
CA GLN A 63 3.41 -9.46 5.29
C GLN A 63 4.60 -10.34 4.90
N THR A 64 5.66 -10.30 5.70
CA THR A 64 6.78 -11.24 5.59
C THR A 64 6.30 -12.66 5.87
N GLN A 65 6.59 -13.60 4.96
CA GLN A 65 6.16 -14.99 5.05
C GLN A 65 7.22 -15.89 5.70
N VAL A 66 8.48 -15.45 5.69
CA VAL A 66 9.63 -16.16 6.25
C VAL A 66 10.51 -15.18 7.02
N ASP A 67 11.25 -15.72 7.98
CA ASP A 67 12.22 -14.95 8.76
C ASP A 67 13.32 -14.36 7.88
N ASP A 68 13.98 -13.34 8.39
CA ASP A 68 15.09 -12.66 7.72
C ASP A 68 14.76 -12.15 6.31
N THR A 69 13.49 -11.80 6.03
CA THR A 69 13.07 -11.26 4.74
C THR A 69 13.57 -9.82 4.52
N GLU A 70 14.20 -9.56 3.38
CA GLU A 70 14.70 -8.25 2.97
C GLU A 70 13.90 -7.72 1.77
N VAL A 71 13.20 -6.60 1.97
CA VAL A 71 12.38 -5.95 0.95
C VAL A 71 13.03 -4.64 0.53
N THR A 72 13.22 -4.46 -0.76
CA THR A 72 13.66 -3.19 -1.35
C THR A 72 12.47 -2.46 -1.94
N PHE A 73 12.35 -1.17 -1.64
CA PHE A 73 11.36 -0.32 -2.27
C PHE A 73 11.97 0.96 -2.83
N HIS A 74 11.65 1.30 -4.08
CA HIS A 74 11.99 2.60 -4.65
C HIS A 74 10.75 3.48 -4.74
N VAL A 75 10.93 4.75 -4.39
CA VAL A 75 9.88 5.76 -4.40
C VAL A 75 10.30 6.86 -5.37
N SER A 76 9.44 7.22 -6.33
CA SER A 76 9.77 8.21 -7.36
C SER A 76 9.72 9.67 -6.89
N GLY A 77 9.44 9.93 -5.62
CA GLY A 77 9.24 11.27 -5.07
C GLY A 77 9.75 11.38 -3.64
N GLN A 78 9.68 12.58 -3.08
CA GLN A 78 10.16 12.83 -1.73
C GLN A 78 9.22 12.21 -0.70
N TYR A 79 9.81 11.59 0.31
CA TYR A 79 9.09 11.09 1.46
C TYR A 79 8.68 12.26 2.36
N ALA A 80 7.39 12.37 2.65
CA ALA A 80 6.84 13.34 3.58
C ALA A 80 5.82 12.63 4.48
N MET A 81 6.14 12.46 5.76
CA MET A 81 5.25 11.78 6.73
C MET A 81 3.87 12.46 6.83
N ALA A 82 3.81 13.77 6.62
CA ALA A 82 2.57 14.54 6.67
C ALA A 82 1.60 14.19 5.52
N ASP A 83 2.10 13.59 4.43
CA ASP A 83 1.31 13.22 3.25
C ASP A 83 0.87 11.75 3.27
N GLU A 84 1.15 11.03 4.36
CA GLU A 84 0.74 9.65 4.54
C GLU A 84 -0.59 9.57 5.28
N GLN A 85 -1.52 8.85 4.68
CA GLN A 85 -2.69 8.34 5.34
C GLN A 85 -2.53 6.84 5.49
N GLY A 86 -3.25 6.24 6.43
CA GLY A 86 -3.22 4.81 6.58
C GLY A 86 -4.60 4.27 6.81
N ILE A 87 -4.67 2.98 6.57
CA ILE A 87 -5.87 2.18 6.75
C ILE A 87 -5.45 1.05 7.67
N ARG A 88 -6.35 0.64 8.55
CA ARG A 88 -6.11 -0.50 9.41
C ARG A 88 -5.92 -1.77 8.58
N TRP A 89 -4.93 -2.59 8.93
CA TRP A 89 -4.52 -3.76 8.15
C TRP A 89 -5.54 -4.91 8.14
N ASP A 90 -6.36 -5.01 9.18
CA ASP A 90 -7.44 -5.97 9.42
C ASP A 90 -8.82 -5.33 9.25
N ASP A 91 -8.92 -4.25 8.48
CA ASP A 91 -10.19 -3.58 8.27
C ASP A 91 -11.17 -4.51 7.52
N PRO A 92 -12.33 -4.84 8.13
CA PRO A 92 -13.28 -5.79 7.55
C PRO A 92 -13.91 -5.28 6.25
N GLU A 93 -13.85 -3.98 5.93
CA GLU A 93 -14.36 -3.43 4.68
C GLU A 93 -13.60 -3.96 3.46
N PHE A 94 -12.29 -4.16 3.59
CA PHE A 94 -11.46 -4.65 2.48
C PHE A 94 -11.36 -6.18 2.44
N GLY A 95 -11.74 -6.86 3.53
CA GLY A 95 -11.77 -8.32 3.58
C GLY A 95 -10.41 -8.99 3.31
N ILE A 96 -9.30 -8.34 3.65
CA ILE A 96 -7.96 -8.84 3.35
C ILE A 96 -7.68 -10.08 4.19
N SER A 97 -7.53 -11.22 3.52
CA SER A 97 -7.17 -12.49 4.16
C SER A 97 -5.66 -12.69 4.10
N TRP A 98 -4.97 -12.31 5.17
CA TRP A 98 -3.52 -12.50 5.28
C TRP A 98 -3.17 -14.00 5.37
N PRO A 99 -2.14 -14.46 4.62
CA PRO A 99 -1.85 -15.90 4.48
C PRO A 99 -1.37 -16.58 5.77
N ILE A 100 -0.76 -15.82 6.68
CA ILE A 100 -0.38 -16.31 8.02
C ILE A 100 -0.90 -15.37 9.11
N PRO A 101 -1.04 -15.83 10.36
CA PRO A 101 -1.43 -14.96 11.47
C PRO A 101 -0.47 -13.78 11.63
N VAL A 102 -1.01 -12.56 11.78
CA VAL A 102 -0.20 -11.37 12.07
C VAL A 102 0.23 -11.40 13.54
N THR A 103 1.53 -11.56 13.76
CA THR A 103 2.13 -11.64 15.11
C THR A 103 2.82 -10.35 15.53
N VAL A 104 3.36 -9.61 14.57
CA VAL A 104 4.09 -8.36 14.79
C VAL A 104 3.56 -7.29 13.86
N ILE A 105 3.30 -6.12 14.42
CA ILE A 105 2.86 -4.93 13.67
C ILE A 105 3.49 -3.69 14.30
N SER A 106 3.78 -2.68 13.49
CA SER A 106 4.26 -1.39 13.99
C SER A 106 3.17 -0.66 14.77
N GLU A 107 3.54 0.15 15.76
CA GLU A 107 2.58 0.98 16.50
C GLU A 107 1.83 1.94 15.56
N GLN A 108 2.53 2.49 14.56
CA GLN A 108 1.93 3.34 13.53
C GLN A 108 0.85 2.59 12.77
N ASP A 109 1.14 1.38 12.27
CA ASP A 109 0.18 0.59 11.50
C ASP A 109 -1.01 0.11 12.32
N ALA A 110 -0.80 -0.17 13.61
CA ALA A 110 -1.85 -0.53 14.55
C ALA A 110 -2.73 0.67 14.95
N SER A 111 -2.18 1.89 14.90
CA SER A 111 -2.88 3.13 15.27
C SER A 111 -3.78 3.67 14.16
N TRP A 112 -3.66 3.17 12.92
CA TRP A 112 -4.48 3.65 11.82
C TRP A 112 -5.97 3.38 12.07
N PRO A 113 -6.83 4.36 11.75
CA PRO A 113 -8.26 4.20 11.96
C PRO A 113 -8.85 3.20 10.95
N SER A 114 -9.95 2.56 11.34
CA SER A 114 -10.81 1.86 10.37
C SER A 114 -11.42 2.87 9.41
N ARG A 115 -11.64 2.47 8.16
CA ARG A 115 -12.11 3.31 7.05
C ARG A 115 -13.44 4.05 7.26
N LYS A 116 -14.21 3.71 8.30
CA LYS A 116 -15.29 4.59 8.78
C LYS A 116 -14.83 6.05 8.99
N SER A 117 -13.54 6.28 9.27
CA SER A 117 -12.94 7.60 9.11
C SER A 117 -12.66 7.87 7.62
N ARG A 118 -13.42 8.78 7.02
CA ARG A 118 -13.25 9.21 5.62
C ARG A 118 -11.78 9.59 5.37
N LEU A 119 -11.10 8.85 4.48
CA LEU A 119 -9.81 9.26 3.93
C LEU A 119 -9.96 10.67 3.36
N ALA A 120 -8.95 11.52 3.57
CA ALA A 120 -9.02 12.86 3.00
C ALA A 120 -9.18 12.75 1.48
N PRO A 121 -10.02 13.58 0.84
CA PRO A 121 -10.23 13.51 -0.59
C PRO A 121 -8.89 13.52 -1.33
N ILE A 122 -8.77 12.61 -2.30
CA ILE A 122 -7.65 12.67 -3.25
C ILE A 122 -7.85 13.97 -4.05
N GLU A 123 -6.98 14.96 -3.89
CA GLU A 123 -6.99 16.14 -4.76
C GLU A 123 -6.83 15.65 -6.22
N GLN A 124 -7.92 15.69 -6.99
CA GLN A 124 -7.98 15.16 -8.36
C GLN A 124 -6.89 15.80 -9.24
N VAL A 125 -6.20 14.94 -9.99
CA VAL A 125 -5.14 15.22 -10.98
C VAL A 125 -5.59 16.04 -12.21
N ALA A 126 -6.71 16.75 -12.16
CA ALA A 126 -7.30 17.40 -13.35
C ALA A 126 -6.50 18.59 -13.91
N SER A 127 -5.40 19.03 -13.29
CA SER A 127 -4.68 20.24 -13.73
C SER A 127 -3.49 20.01 -14.69
N CYS A 128 -3.00 18.78 -14.89
CA CYS A 128 -1.73 18.57 -15.61
C CYS A 128 -1.82 18.06 -17.06
N VAL A 129 -3.01 17.94 -17.66
CA VAL A 129 -3.16 17.71 -19.12
C VAL A 129 -3.26 19.05 -19.89
N SER A 130 -2.88 20.16 -19.24
CA SER A 130 -3.03 21.51 -19.79
C SER A 130 -1.82 22.41 -19.51
N ARG A 131 -0.63 22.01 -19.97
CA ARG A 131 0.37 22.88 -20.64
C ARG A 131 1.71 22.18 -20.83
#